data_AF-A0A2V2N7R6-F1
#
_entry.id   AF-A0A2V2N7R6-F1
#
_cell.length_a   1.000
_cell.length_b   1.000
_cell.length_c   1.000
_cell.angle_alpha   90.00
_cell.angle_beta   90.00
_cell.angle_gamma   90.00
#
_symmetry.space_group_name_H-M   'P 1'
#
loop_
_entity.id
_entity.type
_entity.pdbx_description
1 polymer ?
#
loop_
_entity_poly.entity_id
_entity_poly.type
_entity_poly.pdbx_seq_one_letter_code
_entity_poly.pdbx_strand_id
1 'polypeptide(L)'
;MLMLGILLVGLPAVVLAADLVLEPMPDTLQVAPEGTVSQDDQFFSTAVPIIKSMSNGTVPLGSQQMKVNSAYSSMKGMKISPERYDEARATLAYLYYSVKTGEAYENYHDTKNSVASTTTGVEFYDLAQIYYQTASIWWNRIAASYPKVTLYKLPAVSDTFPDDDIGMGSVLEGLKYPVLMEHRKPDPSKPYQTDEINTTISRWIEDNIESIPLNKSERNDESKGYYFIMGDDVSRAKSTYVSLTSKNVPAEFLETANYIDAFLYYISQAREYYNNYLTERTNIVSATDGRVPYDKSKSYYEEAQVALNMFRDKVAGVNSTTTIPEFPMFDEVPLGPQLDSEGTLHDYWGGTYWT
;
A
#
# COMPACT_ATOMS: atom_id res chain seq x y z
N MET A 1 -9.26 52.01 -31.37
CA MET A 1 -9.52 50.92 -32.32
C MET A 1 -8.18 50.26 -32.61
N LEU A 2 -8.02 48.99 -32.19
CA LEU A 2 -7.10 47.91 -32.62
C LEU A 2 -5.63 48.27 -33.00
N MET A 3 -4.57 47.55 -32.63
CA MET A 3 -4.47 46.10 -32.41
C MET A 3 -3.17 45.79 -31.64
N LEU A 4 -3.29 44.93 -30.64
CA LEU A 4 -2.22 44.24 -29.94
C LEU A 4 -1.79 43.04 -30.80
N GLY A 5 -0.50 42.85 -31.01
CA GLY A 5 0.05 41.66 -31.68
C GLY A 5 1.49 41.45 -31.26
N ILE A 6 1.71 40.71 -30.17
CA ILE A 6 3.03 40.23 -29.76
C ILE A 6 3.07 38.72 -29.99
N LEU A 7 4.03 38.33 -30.82
CA LEU A 7 4.40 36.97 -31.16
C LEU A 7 4.94 36.22 -29.92
N LEU A 8 4.50 34.97 -29.75
CA LEU A 8 5.16 33.94 -28.95
C LEU A 8 6.56 33.65 -29.50
N VAL A 9 7.59 33.54 -28.63
CA VAL A 9 8.46 32.34 -28.50
C VAL A 9 9.17 32.39 -27.14
N GLY A 10 9.19 31.26 -26.41
CA GLY A 10 10.02 31.07 -25.21
C GLY A 10 9.26 30.53 -23.99
N LEU A 11 8.54 29.42 -24.16
CA LEU A 11 7.98 28.65 -23.04
C LEU A 11 9.13 28.00 -22.25
N PRO A 12 9.37 28.30 -20.96
CA PRO A 12 10.00 27.34 -20.08
C PRO A 12 9.08 26.11 -20.01
N ALA A 13 9.67 24.92 -20.04
CA ALA A 13 8.97 23.65 -19.95
C ALA A 13 8.03 23.67 -18.73
N VAL A 14 6.76 23.92 -19.01
CA VAL A 14 5.67 23.65 -18.08
C VAL A 14 5.66 22.14 -17.96
N VAL A 15 6.12 21.62 -16.82
CA VAL A 15 5.73 20.30 -16.36
C VAL A 15 4.22 20.28 -16.50
N LEU A 16 3.72 19.54 -17.48
CA LEU A 16 2.30 19.33 -17.65
C LEU A 16 1.84 18.69 -16.35
N ALA A 17 1.12 19.47 -15.55
CA ALA A 17 0.21 18.95 -14.55
C ALA A 17 -0.67 17.94 -15.30
N ALA A 18 -0.30 16.67 -15.22
CA ALA A 18 -1.19 15.59 -15.59
C ALA A 18 -2.34 15.70 -14.60
N ASP A 19 -3.40 16.39 -15.04
CA ASP A 19 -4.73 16.53 -14.46
C ASP A 19 -4.86 15.87 -13.07
N LEU A 20 -4.49 16.60 -12.01
CA LEU A 20 -4.84 16.27 -10.62
C LEU A 20 -6.35 16.45 -10.46
N VAL A 21 -7.09 15.54 -11.06
CA VAL A 21 -8.55 15.53 -11.14
C VAL A 21 -9.06 14.55 -10.09
N LEU A 22 -10.14 14.95 -9.41
CA LEU A 22 -10.89 14.08 -8.51
C LEU A 22 -11.23 12.76 -9.24
N GLU A 23 -10.65 11.65 -8.80
CA GLU A 23 -11.04 10.34 -9.29
C GLU A 23 -12.43 9.98 -8.75
N PRO A 24 -13.44 9.75 -9.62
CA PRO A 24 -14.73 9.31 -9.14
C PRO A 24 -14.63 7.88 -8.59
N MET A 25 -15.29 7.61 -7.47
CA MET A 25 -15.43 6.23 -6.99
C MET A 25 -16.06 5.36 -8.10
N PRO A 26 -15.41 4.25 -8.49
CA PRO A 26 -15.97 3.31 -9.46
C PRO A 26 -17.34 2.76 -9.00
N ASP A 27 -18.31 2.72 -9.91
CA ASP A 27 -19.62 2.10 -9.63
C ASP A 27 -19.46 0.59 -9.57
N THR A 28 -19.48 0.05 -8.35
CA THR A 28 -18.98 -1.31 -8.08
C THR A 28 -19.95 -2.15 -7.25
N LEU A 29 -20.80 -1.52 -6.43
CA LEU A 29 -21.80 -2.24 -5.63
C LEU A 29 -22.88 -2.86 -6.51
N GLN A 30 -23.37 -4.02 -6.09
CA GLN A 30 -24.43 -4.73 -6.79
C GLN A 30 -25.70 -4.69 -5.96
N VAL A 31 -26.83 -4.33 -6.58
CA VAL A 31 -28.14 -4.52 -5.95
C VAL A 31 -28.44 -6.02 -5.92
N ALA A 32 -28.75 -6.55 -4.74
CA ALA A 32 -29.15 -7.94 -4.58
C ALA A 32 -30.45 -8.21 -5.37
N PRO A 33 -30.47 -9.16 -6.31
CA PRO A 33 -31.70 -9.53 -7.01
C PRO A 33 -32.77 -10.04 -6.04
N GLU A 34 -34.03 -9.80 -6.37
CA GLU A 34 -35.17 -10.26 -5.58
C GLU A 34 -35.10 -11.78 -5.33
N GLY A 35 -35.21 -12.19 -4.07
CA GLY A 35 -35.11 -13.60 -3.66
C GLY A 35 -33.68 -14.14 -3.46
N THR A 36 -32.64 -13.30 -3.58
CA THR A 36 -31.25 -13.68 -3.24
C THR A 36 -30.87 -13.26 -1.82
N VAL A 37 -29.92 -13.98 -1.22
CA VAL A 37 -29.36 -13.62 0.09
C VAL A 37 -28.50 -12.37 -0.07
N SER A 38 -28.86 -11.28 0.63
CA SER A 38 -28.06 -10.07 0.67
C SER A 38 -26.82 -10.24 1.57
N GLN A 39 -25.80 -9.42 1.33
CA GLN A 39 -24.56 -9.39 2.11
C GLN A 39 -24.52 -8.24 3.12
N ASP A 40 -25.66 -7.56 3.32
CA ASP A 40 -26.12 -6.91 4.56
C ASP A 40 -25.12 -6.88 5.71
N ASP A 41 -25.25 -7.91 6.54
CA ASP A 41 -24.52 -8.05 7.79
C ASP A 41 -23.01 -8.14 7.58
N GLN A 42 -22.56 -8.79 6.50
CA GLN A 42 -21.13 -8.90 6.18
C GLN A 42 -20.54 -7.53 5.83
N PHE A 43 -21.25 -6.74 5.01
CA PHE A 43 -20.82 -5.41 4.62
C PHE A 43 -20.66 -4.51 5.85
N PHE A 44 -21.72 -4.39 6.66
CA PHE A 44 -21.71 -3.45 7.78
C PHE A 44 -20.87 -3.93 8.97
N SER A 45 -20.76 -5.24 9.20
CA SER A 45 -19.82 -5.76 10.22
C SER A 45 -18.35 -5.53 9.84
N THR A 46 -18.04 -5.44 8.54
CA THR A 46 -16.71 -5.08 8.04
C THR A 46 -16.47 -3.57 8.10
N ALA A 47 -17.43 -2.75 7.68
CA ALA A 47 -17.26 -1.30 7.60
C ALA A 47 -17.17 -0.61 8.98
N VAL A 48 -17.99 -1.03 9.95
CA VAL A 48 -18.11 -0.36 11.26
C VAL A 48 -16.78 -0.25 12.03
N PRO A 49 -15.99 -1.35 12.23
CA PRO A 49 -14.73 -1.24 12.95
C PRO A 49 -13.72 -0.36 12.21
N ILE A 50 -13.68 -0.44 10.87
CA ILE A 50 -12.76 0.35 10.04
C ILE A 50 -13.06 1.84 10.15
N ILE A 51 -14.33 2.23 10.03
CA ILE A 51 -14.77 3.62 10.21
C ILE A 51 -14.36 4.12 11.58
N LYS A 52 -14.68 3.37 12.65
CA LYS A 52 -14.30 3.76 14.01
C LYS A 52 -12.79 3.90 14.19
N SER A 53 -12.00 3.08 13.50
CA SER A 53 -10.54 3.10 13.61
C SER A 53 -9.89 4.34 13.00
N MET A 54 -10.46 4.90 11.92
CA MET A 54 -9.93 6.13 11.27
C MET A 54 -10.57 7.41 11.78
N SER A 55 -11.80 7.33 12.27
CA SER A 55 -12.52 8.47 12.81
C SER A 55 -11.90 9.02 14.09
N ASN A 56 -12.20 10.29 14.41
CA ASN A 56 -11.65 11.05 15.54
C ASN A 56 -10.12 11.27 15.52
N GLY A 57 -9.40 10.69 14.57
CA GLY A 57 -7.95 10.85 14.39
C GLY A 57 -7.59 11.82 13.26
N THR A 58 -6.38 11.64 12.73
CA THR A 58 -5.92 12.29 11.50
C THR A 58 -6.31 11.46 10.27
N VAL A 59 -6.13 12.03 9.08
CA VAL A 59 -6.24 11.33 7.78
C VAL A 59 -5.56 9.97 7.86
N PRO A 60 -6.14 8.90 7.32
CA PRO A 60 -5.51 7.59 7.40
C PRO A 60 -4.23 7.55 6.54
N LEU A 61 -3.11 7.23 7.18
CA LEU A 61 -1.78 7.10 6.57
C LEU A 61 -1.23 5.69 6.79
N GLY A 62 -0.24 5.29 6.00
CA GLY A 62 0.50 4.03 6.15
C GLY A 62 -0.40 2.80 6.42
N SER A 63 -0.19 2.15 7.57
CA SER A 63 -0.92 0.93 7.93
C SER A 63 -2.44 1.13 8.07
N GLN A 64 -2.88 2.31 8.54
CA GLN A 64 -4.29 2.63 8.68
C GLN A 64 -4.94 2.85 7.31
N GLN A 65 -4.28 3.58 6.41
CA GLN A 65 -4.71 3.74 5.02
C GLN A 65 -4.90 2.39 4.32
N MET A 66 -3.96 1.46 4.52
CA MET A 66 -4.04 0.11 3.97
C MET A 66 -5.23 -0.70 4.53
N LYS A 67 -5.55 -0.55 5.81
CA LYS A 67 -6.75 -1.17 6.41
C LYS A 67 -8.03 -0.63 5.76
N VAL A 68 -8.12 0.68 5.57
CA VAL A 68 -9.27 1.31 4.91
C VAL A 68 -9.40 0.83 3.45
N ASN A 69 -8.29 0.79 2.70
CA ASN A 69 -8.28 0.33 1.31
C ASN A 69 -8.64 -1.16 1.16
N SER A 70 -8.17 -1.99 2.10
CA SER A 70 -8.50 -3.42 2.13
C SER A 70 -9.99 -3.63 2.39
N ALA A 71 -10.56 -2.88 3.33
CA ALA A 71 -11.99 -2.90 3.60
C ALA A 71 -12.79 -2.49 2.35
N TYR A 72 -12.44 -1.35 1.73
CA TYR A 72 -13.04 -0.90 0.48
C TYR A 72 -13.00 -1.99 -0.60
N SER A 73 -11.83 -2.59 -0.83
CA SER A 73 -11.64 -3.61 -1.87
C SER A 73 -12.45 -4.89 -1.63
N SER A 74 -12.60 -5.29 -0.37
CA SER A 74 -13.44 -6.46 -0.02
C SER A 74 -14.94 -6.19 -0.20
N MET A 75 -15.37 -4.95 0.03
CA MET A 75 -16.78 -4.58 0.07
C MET A 75 -17.32 -4.11 -1.28
N LYS A 76 -16.46 -3.60 -2.18
CA LYS A 76 -16.90 -2.96 -3.43
C LYS A 76 -17.70 -3.84 -4.37
N GLY A 77 -17.64 -5.17 -4.26
CA GLY A 77 -18.43 -6.10 -5.10
C GLY A 77 -19.58 -6.81 -4.38
N MET A 78 -19.89 -6.43 -3.14
CA MET A 78 -20.92 -7.11 -2.35
C MET A 78 -22.33 -6.85 -2.90
N LYS A 79 -23.22 -7.84 -2.74
CA LYS A 79 -24.64 -7.75 -3.08
C LYS A 79 -25.43 -7.14 -1.93
N ILE A 80 -25.91 -5.92 -2.10
CA ILE A 80 -26.62 -5.17 -1.05
C ILE A 80 -28.11 -5.12 -1.34
N SER A 81 -28.92 -5.29 -0.29
CA SER A 81 -30.37 -5.16 -0.37
C SER A 81 -30.78 -3.77 -0.85
N PRO A 82 -31.88 -3.65 -1.63
CA PRO A 82 -32.37 -2.35 -2.09
C PRO A 82 -32.58 -1.34 -0.94
N GLU A 83 -33.01 -1.81 0.23
CA GLU A 83 -33.28 -0.98 1.40
C GLU A 83 -32.02 -0.36 2.00
N ARG A 84 -30.86 -1.01 1.83
CA ARG A 84 -29.58 -0.59 2.41
C ARG A 84 -28.57 -0.09 1.40
N TYR A 85 -28.90 -0.14 0.11
CA TYR A 85 -27.99 0.19 -0.97
C TYR A 85 -27.42 1.61 -0.86
N ASP A 86 -28.26 2.61 -0.56
CA ASP A 86 -27.82 4.00 -0.45
C ASP A 86 -26.86 4.22 0.73
N GLU A 87 -27.12 3.58 1.87
CA GLU A 87 -26.24 3.64 3.04
C GLU A 87 -24.91 2.92 2.78
N ALA A 88 -24.96 1.75 2.13
CA ALA A 88 -23.77 0.98 1.76
C ALA A 88 -22.92 1.73 0.74
N ARG A 89 -23.54 2.35 -0.26
CA ARG A 89 -22.85 3.19 -1.25
C ARG A 89 -22.18 4.39 -0.59
N ALA A 90 -22.87 5.06 0.32
CA ALA A 90 -22.30 6.18 1.05
C ALA A 90 -21.13 5.75 1.94
N THR A 91 -21.23 4.58 2.58
CA THR A 91 -20.17 3.97 3.38
C THR A 91 -18.95 3.63 2.53
N LEU A 92 -19.15 2.99 1.38
CA LEU A 92 -18.07 2.61 0.47
C LEU A 92 -17.36 3.84 -0.11
N ALA A 93 -18.13 4.87 -0.50
CA ALA A 93 -17.60 6.13 -1.00
C ALA A 93 -16.78 6.86 0.07
N TYR A 94 -17.27 6.89 1.31
CA TYR A 94 -16.52 7.46 2.41
C TYR A 94 -15.15 6.78 2.58
N LEU A 95 -15.09 5.45 2.57
CA LEU A 95 -13.83 4.70 2.68
C LEU A 95 -12.89 4.97 1.50
N TYR A 96 -13.40 4.94 0.27
CA TYR A 96 -12.62 5.22 -0.93
C TYR A 96 -11.96 6.60 -0.89
N TYR A 97 -12.76 7.65 -0.62
CA TYR A 97 -12.23 9.01 -0.60
C TYR A 97 -11.33 9.27 0.62
N SER A 98 -11.47 8.51 1.70
CA SER A 98 -10.54 8.56 2.84
C SER A 98 -9.16 8.02 2.48
N VAL A 99 -9.10 6.91 1.73
CA VAL A 99 -7.85 6.38 1.19
C VAL A 99 -7.20 7.38 0.24
N LYS A 100 -7.97 7.92 -0.72
CA LYS A 100 -7.47 8.92 -1.68
C LYS A 100 -6.96 10.21 -1.02
N THR A 101 -7.58 10.60 0.09
CA THR A 101 -7.09 11.73 0.91
C THR A 101 -5.71 11.42 1.49
N GLY A 102 -5.53 10.23 2.06
CA GLY A 102 -4.24 9.76 2.57
C GLY A 102 -3.17 9.71 1.49
N GLU A 103 -3.47 9.08 0.34
CA GLU A 103 -2.51 8.93 -0.78
C GLU A 103 -2.01 10.30 -1.27
N ALA A 104 -2.92 11.25 -1.46
CA ALA A 104 -2.58 12.60 -1.89
C ALA A 104 -1.77 13.36 -0.81
N TYR A 105 -2.08 13.15 0.47
CA TYR A 105 -1.36 13.79 1.57
C TYR A 105 0.06 13.20 1.77
N GLU A 106 0.24 11.90 1.55
CA GLU A 106 1.57 11.26 1.52
C GLU A 106 2.40 11.79 0.34
N ASN A 107 1.81 11.87 -0.85
CA ASN A 107 2.46 12.45 -2.03
C ASN A 107 2.88 13.92 -1.81
N TYR A 108 2.07 14.71 -1.09
CA TYR A 108 2.44 16.07 -0.71
C TYR A 108 3.74 16.10 0.09
N HIS A 109 3.86 15.28 1.14
CA HIS A 109 5.04 15.28 2.00
C HIS A 109 6.25 14.61 1.34
N ASP A 110 6.07 13.56 0.56
CA ASP A 110 7.14 12.96 -0.24
C ASP A 110 7.69 13.98 -1.25
N THR A 111 6.82 14.78 -1.89
CA THR A 111 7.24 15.84 -2.84
C THR A 111 7.90 17.02 -2.12
N LYS A 112 7.33 17.48 -1.00
CA LYS A 112 7.85 18.59 -0.19
C LYS A 112 9.24 18.29 0.38
N ASN A 113 9.49 17.05 0.77
CA ASN A 113 10.75 16.61 1.36
C ASN A 113 11.76 16.10 0.31
N SER A 114 11.36 16.01 -0.95
CA SER A 114 12.23 15.58 -2.04
C SER A 114 13.20 16.68 -2.43
N VAL A 115 14.49 16.32 -2.47
CA VAL A 115 15.56 17.20 -2.99
C VAL A 115 15.54 17.32 -4.52
N ALA A 116 14.75 16.49 -5.20
CA ALA A 116 14.64 16.43 -6.67
C ALA A 116 13.37 17.06 -7.22
N SER A 117 12.42 17.47 -6.35
CA SER A 117 11.17 18.06 -6.82
C SER A 117 11.38 19.48 -7.37
N THR A 118 10.75 19.77 -8.50
CA THR A 118 10.68 21.13 -9.08
C THR A 118 9.47 21.92 -8.58
N THR A 119 8.59 21.29 -7.79
CA THR A 119 7.41 21.89 -7.17
C THR A 119 7.45 21.75 -5.65
N THR A 120 6.62 22.54 -4.96
CA THR A 120 6.47 22.48 -3.49
C THR A 120 5.52 21.35 -3.04
N GLY A 121 4.95 20.61 -3.99
CA GLY A 121 3.94 19.57 -3.76
C GLY A 121 2.56 20.10 -3.37
N VAL A 122 2.36 21.42 -3.29
CA VAL A 122 1.09 22.05 -2.86
C VAL A 122 -0.11 21.55 -3.67
N GLU A 123 0.10 21.24 -4.94
CA GLU A 123 -0.90 20.65 -5.83
C GLU A 123 -1.44 19.30 -5.31
N PHE A 124 -0.61 18.48 -4.65
CA PHE A 124 -1.05 17.23 -4.01
C PHE A 124 -1.81 17.50 -2.71
N TYR A 125 -1.44 18.54 -1.97
CA TYR A 125 -2.21 18.95 -0.79
C TYR A 125 -3.60 19.48 -1.18
N ASP A 126 -3.69 20.28 -2.25
CA ASP A 126 -4.97 20.76 -2.79
C ASP A 126 -5.85 19.57 -3.22
N LEU A 127 -5.26 18.56 -3.85
CA LEU A 127 -5.97 17.31 -4.18
C LEU A 127 -6.40 16.55 -2.92
N ALA A 128 -5.56 16.44 -1.89
CA ALA A 128 -5.92 15.85 -0.60
C ALA A 128 -7.11 16.60 0.03
N GLN A 129 -7.14 17.94 -0.05
CA GLN A 129 -8.25 18.74 0.44
C GLN A 129 -9.55 18.48 -0.33
N ILE A 130 -9.48 18.31 -1.66
CA ILE A 130 -10.63 17.96 -2.50
C ILE A 130 -11.17 16.58 -2.12
N TYR A 131 -10.31 15.58 -1.95
CA TYR A 131 -10.72 14.25 -1.49
C TYR A 131 -11.29 14.26 -0.07
N TYR A 132 -10.70 15.04 0.84
CA TYR A 132 -11.18 15.21 2.21
C TYR A 132 -12.59 15.81 2.26
N GLN A 133 -12.81 16.89 1.49
CA GLN A 133 -14.14 17.52 1.37
C GLN A 133 -15.16 16.54 0.79
N THR A 134 -14.76 15.74 -0.20
CA THR A 134 -15.61 14.71 -0.79
C THR A 134 -15.93 13.62 0.23
N ALA A 135 -14.96 13.13 0.99
CA ALA A 135 -15.16 12.20 2.10
C ALA A 135 -16.11 12.77 3.16
N SER A 136 -16.01 14.06 3.47
CA SER A 136 -16.93 14.73 4.41
C SER A 136 -18.39 14.74 3.93
N ILE A 137 -18.62 14.92 2.62
CA ILE A 137 -19.98 14.85 2.05
C ILE A 137 -20.59 13.47 2.28
N TRP A 138 -19.82 12.41 2.07
CA TRP A 138 -20.28 11.03 2.27
C TRP A 138 -20.40 10.67 3.75
N TRP A 139 -19.47 11.12 4.59
CA TRP A 139 -19.55 11.00 6.04
C TRP A 139 -20.86 11.56 6.59
N ASN A 140 -21.26 12.77 6.16
CA ASN A 140 -22.50 13.40 6.63
C ASN A 140 -23.76 12.57 6.34
N ARG A 141 -23.73 11.69 5.32
CA ARG A 141 -24.85 10.80 4.99
C ARG A 141 -24.94 9.59 5.92
N ILE A 142 -23.82 9.17 6.50
CA ILE A 142 -23.74 7.97 7.35
C ILE A 142 -23.53 8.29 8.84
N ALA A 143 -23.17 9.53 9.19
CA ALA A 143 -22.78 9.93 10.54
C ALA A 143 -23.82 9.60 11.62
N ALA A 144 -25.12 9.63 11.28
CA ALA A 144 -26.20 9.27 12.19
C ALA A 144 -26.09 7.81 12.68
N SER A 145 -25.55 6.90 11.85
CA SER A 145 -25.31 5.49 12.19
C SER A 145 -24.10 5.29 13.12
N TYR A 146 -23.28 6.32 13.35
CA TYR A 146 -22.03 6.25 14.12
C TYR A 146 -22.02 7.29 15.26
N PRO A 147 -22.82 7.10 16.33
CA PRO A 147 -22.86 8.04 17.44
C PRO A 147 -21.49 8.11 18.15
N LYS A 148 -21.06 9.32 18.53
CA LYS A 148 -19.77 9.62 19.19
C LYS A 148 -18.52 9.38 18.31
N VAL A 149 -18.73 9.27 17.01
CA VAL A 149 -17.67 9.16 16.02
C VAL A 149 -17.70 10.44 15.19
N THR A 150 -16.53 11.00 14.87
CA THR A 150 -16.38 12.20 14.04
C THR A 150 -15.50 11.91 12.84
N LEU A 151 -15.65 12.69 11.77
CA LEU A 151 -14.75 12.65 10.63
C LEU A 151 -13.30 12.85 11.12
N TYR A 152 -12.36 12.13 10.51
CA TYR A 152 -10.93 12.38 10.73
C TYR A 152 -10.55 13.81 10.32
N LYS A 153 -9.38 14.27 10.72
CA LYS A 153 -8.89 15.61 10.36
C LYS A 153 -7.80 15.53 9.30
N LEU A 154 -7.85 16.40 8.30
CA LEU A 154 -6.70 16.67 7.44
C LEU A 154 -5.81 17.72 8.12
N PRO A 155 -4.55 17.42 8.44
CA PRO A 155 -3.62 18.41 9.02
C PRO A 155 -3.34 19.54 8.05
N ALA A 156 -2.92 20.70 8.55
CA ALA A 156 -2.64 21.87 7.74
C ALA A 156 -1.37 21.69 6.87
N VAL A 157 -1.25 22.48 5.80
CA VAL A 157 -0.06 22.51 4.91
C VAL A 157 1.25 22.73 5.68
N SER A 158 1.19 23.54 6.74
CA SER A 158 2.35 23.88 7.58
C SER A 158 2.74 22.79 8.56
N ASP A 159 1.84 21.82 8.81
CA ASP A 159 2.06 20.82 9.84
C ASP A 159 3.12 19.81 9.37
N THR A 160 3.87 19.26 10.33
CA THR A 160 4.77 18.14 10.09
C THR A 160 3.94 16.91 9.71
N PHE A 161 4.54 15.96 8.97
CA PHE A 161 3.90 14.67 8.73
C PHE A 161 3.48 14.09 10.09
N PRO A 162 2.19 13.78 10.31
CA PRO A 162 1.73 13.25 11.58
C PRO A 162 2.53 12.00 11.93
N ASP A 163 3.04 11.92 13.16
CA ASP A 163 3.42 10.62 13.71
C ASP A 163 2.16 9.76 13.67
N ASP A 164 2.29 8.50 13.20
CA ASP A 164 1.19 7.55 13.11
C ASP A 164 0.42 7.51 14.44
N ASP A 165 -0.72 8.22 14.52
CA ASP A 165 -1.51 8.37 15.74
C ASP A 165 -2.38 7.11 15.89
N ILE A 166 -1.68 6.05 16.22
CA ILE A 166 -2.15 4.69 16.35
C ILE A 166 -2.62 4.50 17.79
N GLY A 167 -3.93 4.38 17.97
CA GLY A 167 -4.46 3.70 19.15
C GLY A 167 -3.85 2.30 19.22
N MET A 168 -2.98 2.07 20.21
CA MET A 168 -2.17 0.86 20.36
C MET A 168 -3.01 -0.43 20.31
N GLY A 169 -3.09 -1.05 19.14
CA GLY A 169 -2.89 -2.49 19.06
C GLY A 169 -1.45 -2.80 19.45
N SER A 170 -1.20 -3.97 20.04
CA SER A 170 0.13 -4.34 20.56
C SER A 170 1.22 -4.12 19.51
N VAL A 171 2.07 -3.11 19.73
CA VAL A 171 3.30 -2.89 18.97
C VAL A 171 4.11 -4.17 19.08
N LEU A 172 4.36 -4.83 17.95
CA LEU A 172 5.22 -6.01 17.91
C LEU A 172 6.65 -5.59 18.25
N GLU A 173 7.21 -6.17 19.30
CA GLU A 173 8.56 -5.83 19.75
C GLU A 173 9.60 -6.19 18.69
N GLY A 174 10.65 -5.36 18.58
CA GLY A 174 11.80 -5.62 17.71
C GLY A 174 11.68 -5.14 16.26
N LEU A 175 10.52 -4.61 15.84
CA LEU A 175 10.33 -4.05 14.49
C LEU A 175 10.52 -2.53 14.49
N LYS A 176 11.24 -2.00 13.50
CA LYS A 176 11.52 -0.56 13.33
C LYS A 176 10.31 0.22 12.84
N TYR A 177 9.49 -0.40 11.98
CA TYR A 177 8.24 0.17 11.48
C TYR A 177 7.07 -0.52 12.16
N PRO A 178 6.53 -0.03 13.29
CA PRO A 178 5.48 -0.74 14.00
C PRO A 178 4.23 -0.92 13.13
N VAL A 179 3.90 -2.17 12.78
CA VAL A 179 2.67 -2.48 12.04
C VAL A 179 1.60 -2.95 13.00
N LEU A 180 0.46 -2.26 12.99
CA LEU A 180 -0.73 -2.69 13.71
C LEU A 180 -1.41 -3.88 13.00
N MET A 181 -1.11 -5.09 13.44
CA MET A 181 -1.87 -6.27 13.03
C MET A 181 -2.97 -6.56 14.05
N GLU A 182 -4.23 -6.46 13.62
CA GLU A 182 -5.37 -6.94 14.41
C GLU A 182 -5.84 -8.27 13.83
N HIS A 183 -5.22 -9.35 14.28
CA HIS A 183 -5.75 -10.68 14.04
C HIS A 183 -7.09 -10.85 14.77
N ARG A 184 -7.98 -11.68 14.23
CA ARG A 184 -9.28 -11.95 14.86
C ARG A 184 -9.10 -12.37 16.33
N LYS A 185 -9.86 -11.75 17.24
CA LYS A 185 -9.87 -12.13 18.66
C LYS A 185 -10.14 -13.63 18.81
N PRO A 186 -9.36 -14.34 19.63
CA PRO A 186 -9.59 -15.75 19.91
C PRO A 186 -11.02 -16.00 20.39
N ASP A 187 -11.69 -16.95 19.75
CA ASP A 187 -13.03 -17.40 20.09
C ASP A 187 -12.96 -18.89 20.48
N PRO A 188 -12.91 -19.22 21.79
CA PRO A 188 -12.86 -20.61 22.26
C PRO A 188 -14.10 -21.43 21.92
N SER A 189 -15.18 -20.79 21.48
CA SER A 189 -16.41 -21.48 21.07
C SER A 189 -16.37 -22.00 19.64
N LYS A 190 -15.33 -21.64 18.87
CA LYS A 190 -15.13 -22.07 17.48
C LYS A 190 -13.84 -22.87 17.34
N PRO A 191 -13.77 -23.80 16.36
CA PRO A 191 -12.52 -24.47 16.05
C PRO A 191 -11.40 -23.47 15.78
N TYR A 192 -10.21 -23.75 16.32
CA TYR A 192 -9.01 -23.01 15.97
C TYR A 192 -8.49 -23.46 14.61
N GLN A 193 -7.90 -22.52 13.88
CA GLN A 193 -7.42 -22.70 12.52
C GLN A 193 -5.90 -22.58 12.41
N THR A 194 -5.19 -22.82 13.52
CA THR A 194 -3.72 -22.74 13.60
C THR A 194 -3.04 -23.62 12.56
N ASP A 195 -3.53 -24.84 12.33
CA ASP A 195 -2.97 -25.76 11.34
C ASP A 195 -3.12 -25.24 9.90
N GLU A 196 -4.23 -24.53 9.62
CA GLU A 196 -4.45 -23.90 8.32
C GLU A 196 -3.44 -22.76 8.12
N ILE A 197 -3.23 -21.92 9.13
CA ILE A 197 -2.21 -20.87 9.09
C ILE A 197 -0.82 -21.47 8.87
N ASN A 198 -0.44 -22.46 9.69
CA ASN A 198 0.85 -23.14 9.57
C ASN A 198 1.06 -23.70 8.17
N THR A 199 0.08 -24.41 7.63
CA THR A 199 0.16 -24.99 6.28
C THR A 199 0.25 -23.92 5.20
N THR A 200 -0.54 -22.84 5.30
CA THR A 200 -0.52 -21.76 4.31
C THR A 200 0.81 -21.03 4.32
N ILE A 201 1.32 -20.64 5.50
CA ILE A 201 2.57 -19.89 5.58
C ILE A 201 3.78 -20.79 5.28
N SER A 202 3.78 -22.06 5.69
CA SER A 202 4.88 -22.98 5.39
C SER A 202 5.01 -23.21 3.90
N ARG A 203 3.89 -23.46 3.20
CA ARG A 203 3.87 -23.58 1.74
C ARG A 203 4.27 -22.28 1.06
N TRP A 204 3.77 -21.15 1.55
CA TRP A 204 4.16 -19.85 0.98
C TRP A 204 5.68 -19.66 1.08
N ILE A 205 6.28 -19.94 2.23
CA ILE A 205 7.74 -19.86 2.44
C ILE A 205 8.48 -20.88 1.59
N GLU A 206 8.02 -22.12 1.53
CA GLU A 206 8.61 -23.17 0.70
C GLU A 206 8.61 -22.75 -0.77
N ASP A 207 7.46 -22.36 -1.30
CA ASP A 207 7.27 -22.01 -2.71
C ASP A 207 7.98 -20.71 -3.11
N ASN A 208 8.14 -19.76 -2.19
CA ASN A 208 8.61 -18.41 -2.52
C ASN A 208 10.03 -18.11 -2.06
N ILE A 209 10.51 -18.75 -0.99
CA ILE A 209 11.82 -18.47 -0.38
C ILE A 209 12.73 -19.66 -0.57
N GLU A 210 12.30 -20.84 -0.13
CA GLU A 210 13.17 -22.03 -0.08
C GLU A 210 13.32 -22.73 -1.43
N SER A 211 12.30 -22.62 -2.31
CA SER A 211 12.32 -23.15 -3.68
C SER A 211 13.30 -22.42 -4.59
N ILE A 212 13.78 -21.23 -4.20
CA ILE A 212 14.72 -20.44 -5.00
C ILE A 212 16.06 -21.19 -5.02
N PRO A 213 16.48 -21.76 -6.17
CA PRO A 213 17.63 -22.66 -6.22
C PRO A 213 18.94 -21.94 -5.85
N LEU A 214 19.71 -22.55 -4.95
CA LEU A 214 21.03 -22.08 -4.53
C LEU A 214 22.18 -22.43 -5.52
N ASN A 215 21.93 -23.23 -6.57
CA ASN A 215 22.98 -23.79 -7.43
C ASN A 215 23.29 -22.95 -8.69
N LYS A 216 24.60 -22.74 -8.90
CA LYS A 216 25.31 -21.63 -9.55
C LYS A 216 25.39 -21.56 -11.09
N SER A 217 24.81 -22.48 -11.86
CA SER A 217 25.08 -22.52 -13.32
C SER A 217 24.17 -21.65 -14.18
N GLU A 218 23.12 -21.05 -13.64
CA GLU A 218 22.08 -20.37 -14.44
C GLU A 218 21.70 -18.96 -13.95
N ARG A 219 22.28 -18.45 -12.85
CA ARG A 219 21.91 -17.14 -12.29
C ARG A 219 23.15 -16.45 -11.73
N ASN A 220 23.36 -15.18 -12.08
CA ASN A 220 24.34 -14.33 -11.41
C ASN A 220 23.92 -14.23 -9.94
N ASP A 221 24.83 -14.53 -9.01
CA ASP A 221 24.53 -14.59 -7.58
C ASP A 221 24.00 -13.26 -7.00
N GLU A 222 24.10 -12.15 -7.75
CA GLU A 222 23.60 -10.81 -7.43
C GLU A 222 22.06 -10.66 -7.60
N SER A 223 21.38 -11.46 -8.44
CA SER A 223 19.98 -11.20 -8.80
C SER A 223 18.91 -11.99 -8.01
N LYS A 224 19.28 -12.70 -6.94
CA LYS A 224 18.33 -13.60 -6.25
C LYS A 224 17.17 -12.84 -5.59
N GLY A 225 17.44 -11.75 -4.86
CA GLY A 225 16.39 -10.90 -4.31
C GLY A 225 15.60 -10.18 -5.39
N TYR A 226 16.24 -9.81 -6.50
CA TYR A 226 15.57 -9.22 -7.66
C TYR A 226 14.41 -10.11 -8.15
N TYR A 227 14.68 -11.39 -8.42
CA TYR A 227 13.67 -12.33 -8.90
C TYR A 227 12.58 -12.61 -7.87
N PHE A 228 12.96 -12.74 -6.60
CA PHE A 228 12.01 -12.94 -5.51
C PHE A 228 11.01 -11.78 -5.42
N ILE A 229 11.50 -10.55 -5.29
CA ILE A 229 10.67 -9.34 -5.10
C ILE A 229 9.80 -9.05 -6.34
N MET A 230 10.25 -9.47 -7.52
CA MET A 230 9.49 -9.32 -8.76
C MET A 230 8.49 -10.45 -9.04
N GLY A 231 8.55 -11.56 -8.29
CA GLY A 231 7.72 -12.73 -8.50
C GLY A 231 6.21 -12.46 -8.32
N ASP A 232 5.39 -13.15 -9.12
CA ASP A 232 3.93 -13.08 -9.05
C ASP A 232 3.40 -13.50 -7.68
N ASP A 233 4.04 -14.46 -7.02
CA ASP A 233 3.59 -14.96 -5.72
C ASP A 233 3.91 -14.00 -4.56
N VAL A 234 4.94 -13.15 -4.70
CA VAL A 234 5.16 -12.01 -3.78
C VAL A 234 4.07 -10.94 -3.94
N SER A 235 3.54 -10.74 -5.16
CA SER A 235 2.36 -9.87 -5.35
C SER A 235 1.12 -10.38 -4.58
N ARG A 236 1.05 -11.70 -4.34
CA ARG A 236 -0.03 -12.35 -3.58
C ARG A 236 0.17 -12.24 -2.07
N ALA A 237 1.34 -11.86 -1.57
CA ALA A 237 1.62 -11.75 -0.12
C ALA A 237 0.55 -10.91 0.61
N LYS A 238 0.11 -9.79 0.00
CA LYS A 238 -0.97 -8.95 0.53
C LYS A 238 -2.30 -9.70 0.65
N SER A 239 -2.65 -10.52 -0.33
CA SER A 239 -3.88 -11.32 -0.30
C SER A 239 -3.80 -12.50 0.70
N THR A 240 -2.61 -13.11 0.83
CA THR A 240 -2.35 -14.16 1.82
C THR A 240 -2.51 -13.61 3.23
N TYR A 241 -1.88 -12.47 3.52
CA TYR A 241 -2.03 -11.74 4.78
C TYR A 241 -3.51 -11.48 5.15
N VAL A 242 -4.30 -10.94 4.21
CA VAL A 242 -5.74 -10.67 4.43
C VAL A 242 -6.52 -11.95 4.73
N SER A 243 -6.17 -13.07 4.10
CA SER A 243 -6.79 -14.36 4.38
C SER A 243 -6.48 -14.85 5.80
N LEU A 244 -5.23 -14.71 6.25
CA LEU A 244 -4.75 -15.22 7.54
C LEU A 244 -5.29 -14.43 8.74
N THR A 245 -5.29 -13.10 8.68
CA THR A 245 -5.84 -12.23 9.74
C THR A 245 -7.28 -12.56 10.16
N SER A 246 -8.08 -13.13 9.24
CA SER A 246 -9.48 -13.51 9.48
C SER A 246 -9.66 -14.82 10.27
N LYS A 247 -8.59 -15.59 10.46
CA LYS A 247 -8.63 -16.94 11.04
C LYS A 247 -8.77 -16.89 12.56
N ASN A 248 -9.51 -17.85 13.11
CA ASN A 248 -9.62 -18.00 14.57
C ASN A 248 -8.39 -18.74 15.11
N VAL A 249 -7.59 -18.08 15.94
CA VAL A 249 -6.39 -18.66 16.55
C VAL A 249 -6.47 -18.61 18.07
N PRO A 250 -5.80 -19.53 18.79
CA PRO A 250 -5.75 -19.48 20.25
C PRO A 250 -4.86 -18.32 20.70
N ALA A 251 -5.05 -17.86 21.95
CA ALA A 251 -4.40 -16.66 22.46
C ALA A 251 -2.86 -16.79 22.48
N GLU A 252 -2.35 -17.98 22.79
CA GLU A 252 -0.93 -18.31 22.79
C GLU A 252 -0.28 -18.29 21.41
N PHE A 253 -1.06 -18.36 20.32
CA PHE A 253 -0.56 -18.29 18.94
C PHE A 253 -0.70 -16.89 18.34
N LEU A 254 -1.44 -15.99 18.98
CA LEU A 254 -1.80 -14.67 18.44
C LEU A 254 -0.57 -13.82 18.09
N GLU A 255 0.44 -13.84 18.95
CA GLU A 255 1.70 -13.12 18.70
C GLU A 255 2.42 -13.68 17.47
N THR A 256 2.51 -15.00 17.35
CA THR A 256 3.11 -15.68 16.19
C THR A 256 2.36 -15.31 14.91
N ALA A 257 1.02 -15.33 14.96
CA ALA A 257 0.17 -14.94 13.83
C ALA A 257 0.39 -13.47 13.42
N ASN A 258 0.50 -12.55 14.38
CA ASN A 258 0.79 -11.15 14.10
C ASN A 258 2.17 -10.96 13.43
N TYR A 259 3.20 -11.73 13.81
CA TYR A 259 4.50 -11.68 13.13
C TYR A 259 4.48 -12.29 11.72
N ILE A 260 3.67 -13.33 11.48
CA ILE A 260 3.42 -13.88 10.13
C ILE A 260 2.77 -12.80 9.25
N ASP A 261 1.76 -12.12 9.78
CA ASP A 261 1.08 -11.04 9.10
C ASP A 261 2.04 -9.89 8.77
N ALA A 262 2.84 -9.45 9.76
CA ALA A 262 3.84 -8.41 9.59
C ALA A 262 4.85 -8.77 8.50
N PHE A 263 5.32 -10.02 8.47
CA PHE A 263 6.21 -10.50 7.43
C PHE A 263 5.61 -10.37 6.02
N LEU A 264 4.40 -10.88 5.81
CA LEU A 264 3.72 -10.81 4.51
C LEU A 264 3.42 -9.35 4.10
N TYR A 265 3.11 -8.50 5.06
CA TYR A 265 2.93 -7.07 4.87
C TYR A 265 4.22 -6.41 4.37
N TYR A 266 5.32 -6.58 5.08
CA TYR A 266 6.59 -5.94 4.72
C TYR A 266 7.12 -6.41 3.38
N ILE A 267 6.98 -7.71 3.07
CA ILE A 267 7.32 -8.24 1.76
C ILE A 267 6.47 -7.59 0.65
N SER A 268 5.18 -7.35 0.89
CA SER A 268 4.33 -6.66 -0.08
C SER A 268 4.74 -5.20 -0.29
N GLN A 269 5.11 -4.49 0.78
CA GLN A 269 5.59 -3.11 0.71
C GLN A 269 6.94 -3.01 0.02
N ALA A 270 7.87 -3.91 0.35
CA ALA A 270 9.15 -4.02 -0.33
C ALA A 270 8.95 -4.17 -1.84
N ARG A 271 8.03 -5.03 -2.28
CA ARG A 271 7.68 -5.20 -3.69
C ARG A 271 7.13 -3.94 -4.34
N GLU A 272 6.18 -3.28 -3.70
CA GLU A 272 5.55 -2.07 -4.22
C GLU A 272 6.56 -0.95 -4.46
N TYR A 273 7.38 -0.65 -3.45
CA TYR A 273 8.46 0.33 -3.59
C TYR A 273 9.54 -0.11 -4.58
N TYR A 274 9.81 -1.40 -4.71
CA TYR A 274 10.77 -1.89 -5.70
C TYR A 274 10.26 -1.67 -7.13
N ASN A 275 8.97 -1.87 -7.40
CA ASN A 275 8.38 -1.55 -8.70
C ASN A 275 8.44 -0.05 -9.00
N ASN A 276 8.27 0.81 -7.98
CA ASN A 276 8.44 2.26 -8.14
C ASN A 276 9.89 2.61 -8.48
N TYR A 277 10.86 1.97 -7.81
CA TYR A 277 12.27 2.09 -8.14
C TYR A 277 12.58 1.67 -9.58
N LEU A 278 12.08 0.53 -10.04
CA LEU A 278 12.26 0.10 -11.44
C LEU A 278 11.67 1.13 -12.41
N THR A 279 10.47 1.63 -12.10
CA THR A 279 9.78 2.62 -12.92
C THR A 279 10.59 3.92 -13.01
N GLU A 280 11.02 4.48 -11.88
CA GLU A 280 11.81 5.71 -11.84
C GLU A 280 13.18 5.54 -12.50
N ARG A 281 13.84 4.40 -12.27
CA ARG A 281 15.21 4.17 -12.73
C ARG A 281 15.31 3.91 -14.23
N THR A 282 14.30 3.28 -14.82
CA THR A 282 14.31 2.89 -16.25
C THR A 282 13.58 3.86 -17.16
N ASN A 283 12.79 4.79 -16.61
CA ASN A 283 11.99 5.73 -17.40
C ASN A 283 12.82 6.94 -17.86
N ILE A 284 12.81 7.18 -19.18
CA ILE A 284 13.57 8.24 -19.88
C ILE A 284 13.21 9.65 -19.36
N VAL A 285 12.02 9.82 -18.82
CA VAL A 285 11.47 11.12 -18.38
C VAL A 285 11.49 11.29 -16.85
N SER A 286 12.05 10.32 -16.11
CA SER A 286 12.14 10.42 -14.66
C SER A 286 13.19 11.46 -14.25
N ALA A 287 12.84 12.34 -13.31
CA ALA A 287 13.76 13.31 -12.71
C ALA A 287 14.63 12.70 -11.60
N THR A 288 14.40 11.43 -11.24
CA THR A 288 15.07 10.71 -10.15
C THR A 288 15.71 9.42 -10.67
N ASP A 289 16.74 8.94 -9.98
CA ASP A 289 17.43 7.67 -10.26
C ASP A 289 16.81 6.46 -9.53
N GLY A 290 15.64 6.68 -8.90
CA GLY A 290 14.93 5.68 -8.09
C GLY A 290 15.51 5.44 -6.69
N ARG A 291 16.46 6.26 -6.20
CA ARG A 291 17.12 5.99 -4.91
C ARG A 291 16.18 5.95 -3.71
N VAL A 292 15.22 6.87 -3.66
CA VAL A 292 14.25 6.95 -2.55
C VAL A 292 13.35 5.71 -2.47
N PRO A 293 12.66 5.28 -3.56
CA PRO A 293 11.88 4.04 -3.51
C PRO A 293 12.75 2.80 -3.31
N TYR A 294 14.02 2.78 -3.79
CA TYR A 294 14.95 1.69 -3.48
C TYR A 294 15.24 1.57 -1.98
N ASP A 295 15.62 2.67 -1.33
CA ASP A 295 15.97 2.67 0.10
C ASP A 295 14.74 2.32 0.96
N LYS A 296 13.54 2.80 0.58
CA LYS A 296 12.27 2.42 1.22
C LYS A 296 11.99 0.92 1.04
N SER A 297 12.12 0.39 -0.19
CA SER A 297 11.94 -1.03 -0.49
C SER A 297 12.87 -1.93 0.32
N LYS A 298 14.17 -1.58 0.35
CA LYS A 298 15.19 -2.29 1.12
C LYS A 298 14.87 -2.30 2.62
N SER A 299 14.47 -1.16 3.17
CA SER A 299 14.13 -1.05 4.59
C SER A 299 12.96 -1.96 4.98
N TYR A 300 11.90 -2.02 4.15
CA TYR A 300 10.80 -2.96 4.39
C TYR A 300 11.23 -4.42 4.25
N TYR A 301 12.10 -4.71 3.28
CA TYR A 301 12.64 -6.06 3.09
C TYR A 301 13.45 -6.54 4.30
N GLU A 302 14.26 -5.67 4.89
CA GLU A 302 15.00 -5.96 6.12
C GLU A 302 14.06 -6.22 7.31
N GLU A 303 12.99 -5.43 7.46
CA GLU A 303 11.97 -5.67 8.49
C GLU A 303 11.20 -6.98 8.28
N ALA A 304 10.99 -7.41 7.04
CA ALA A 304 10.43 -8.73 6.75
C ALA A 304 11.34 -9.84 7.30
N GLN A 305 12.66 -9.73 7.14
CA GLN A 305 13.59 -10.70 7.71
C GLN A 305 13.52 -10.72 9.25
N VAL A 306 13.38 -9.56 9.88
CA VAL A 306 13.20 -9.48 11.34
C VAL A 306 11.91 -10.18 11.75
N ALA A 307 10.78 -9.90 11.09
CA ALA A 307 9.51 -10.55 11.37
C ALA A 307 9.58 -12.08 11.18
N LEU A 308 10.22 -12.57 10.11
CA LEU A 308 10.44 -13.99 9.86
C LEU A 308 11.18 -14.68 11.02
N ASN A 309 12.23 -14.03 11.54
CA ASN A 309 12.99 -14.57 12.67
C ASN A 309 12.15 -14.73 13.94
N MET A 310 11.08 -13.95 14.09
CA MET A 310 10.22 -13.99 15.29
C MET A 310 9.23 -15.16 15.31
N PHE A 311 8.96 -15.79 14.16
CA PHE A 311 8.00 -16.88 14.05
C PHE A 311 8.52 -18.18 13.42
N ARG A 312 9.62 -18.17 12.65
CA ARG A 312 10.06 -19.36 11.87
C ARG A 312 10.24 -20.63 12.71
N ASP A 313 10.72 -20.49 13.94
CA ASP A 313 10.94 -21.63 14.87
C ASP A 313 9.64 -22.09 15.57
N LYS A 314 8.56 -21.30 15.44
CA LYS A 314 7.26 -21.52 16.09
C LYS A 314 6.23 -22.12 15.13
N VAL A 315 6.51 -22.12 13.82
CA VAL A 315 5.61 -22.59 12.78
C VAL A 315 6.08 -23.95 12.26
N ALA A 316 5.20 -24.95 12.33
CA ALA A 316 5.48 -26.27 11.80
C ALA A 316 5.68 -26.22 10.27
N GLY A 317 6.78 -26.80 9.79
CA GLY A 317 7.08 -26.89 8.35
C GLY A 317 7.91 -25.73 7.80
N VAL A 318 8.19 -24.69 8.58
CA VAL A 318 9.18 -23.66 8.24
C VAL A 318 10.54 -24.08 8.81
N ASN A 319 11.60 -24.01 8.01
CA ASN A 319 12.92 -24.35 8.51
C ASN A 319 13.48 -23.22 9.40
N SER A 320 14.01 -23.59 10.57
CA SER A 320 14.65 -22.68 11.52
C SER A 320 15.83 -21.88 10.94
N THR A 321 16.43 -22.36 9.86
CA THR A 321 17.52 -21.67 9.17
C THR A 321 17.05 -20.82 8.00
N THR A 322 15.73 -20.72 7.76
CA THR A 322 15.20 -20.00 6.61
C THR A 322 15.47 -18.50 6.74
N THR A 323 16.00 -17.95 5.65
CA THR A 323 16.31 -16.54 5.46
C THR A 323 15.78 -16.09 4.11
N ILE A 324 15.27 -14.86 4.03
CA ILE A 324 14.91 -14.27 2.75
C ILE A 324 16.18 -14.09 1.89
N PRO A 325 16.08 -14.16 0.55
CA PRO A 325 17.22 -13.91 -0.34
C PRO A 325 17.89 -12.56 -0.11
N GLU A 326 19.13 -12.39 -0.56
CA GLU A 326 19.80 -11.08 -0.47
C GLU A 326 19.09 -10.05 -1.35
N PHE A 327 18.83 -8.87 -0.79
CA PHE A 327 18.18 -7.76 -1.51
C PHE A 327 19.06 -7.27 -2.67
N PRO A 328 18.50 -7.00 -3.86
CA PRO A 328 19.28 -6.58 -5.01
C PRO A 328 20.07 -5.28 -4.78
N MET A 329 21.27 -5.18 -5.34
CA MET A 329 22.05 -3.94 -5.33
C MET A 329 21.38 -2.85 -6.17
N PHE A 330 21.63 -1.60 -5.80
CA PHE A 330 21.02 -0.43 -6.44
C PHE A 330 21.40 -0.27 -7.92
N ASP A 331 22.55 -0.76 -8.33
CA ASP A 331 23.08 -0.63 -9.70
C ASP A 331 22.87 -1.87 -10.56
N GLU A 332 22.23 -2.93 -10.03
CA GLU A 332 21.82 -4.10 -10.82
C GLU A 332 20.78 -3.76 -11.88
N VAL A 333 19.96 -2.74 -11.64
CA VAL A 333 19.02 -2.22 -12.63
C VAL A 333 19.72 -1.11 -13.39
N PRO A 334 19.83 -1.20 -14.72
CA PRO A 334 20.47 -0.15 -15.50
C PRO A 334 19.64 1.13 -15.43
N LEU A 335 20.33 2.26 -15.40
CA LEU A 335 19.72 3.56 -15.60
C LEU A 335 19.14 3.61 -17.02
N GLY A 336 17.90 4.06 -17.15
CA GLY A 336 17.29 4.31 -18.45
C GLY A 336 18.04 5.38 -19.25
N PRO A 337 17.78 5.48 -20.56
CA PRO A 337 18.36 6.52 -21.41
C PRO A 337 18.06 7.89 -20.81
N GLN A 338 19.07 8.75 -20.68
CA GLN A 338 18.88 10.11 -20.19
C GLN A 338 18.92 11.11 -21.35
N LEU A 339 18.03 12.09 -21.31
CA LEU A 339 18.11 13.26 -22.18
C LEU A 339 19.10 14.25 -21.56
N ASP A 340 20.09 14.69 -22.33
CA ASP A 340 20.93 15.81 -21.92
C ASP A 340 20.14 17.13 -21.94
N SER A 341 20.79 18.22 -21.51
CA SER A 341 20.20 19.57 -21.51
C SER A 341 19.82 20.10 -22.89
N GLU A 342 20.22 19.42 -23.97
CA GLU A 342 19.93 19.75 -25.36
C GLU A 342 18.86 18.84 -25.98
N GLY A 343 18.35 17.86 -25.23
CA GLY A 343 17.35 16.89 -25.68
C GLY A 343 17.94 15.69 -26.45
N THR A 344 19.24 15.44 -26.33
CA THR A 344 19.94 14.30 -26.94
C THR A 344 19.87 13.09 -26.01
N LEU A 345 19.46 11.94 -26.56
CA LEU A 345 19.38 10.69 -25.84
C LEU A 345 20.79 10.09 -25.68
N HIS A 346 21.27 9.96 -24.44
CA HIS A 346 22.48 9.22 -24.13
C HIS A 346 22.13 7.84 -23.55
N ASP A 347 22.41 6.79 -24.32
CA ASP A 347 22.40 5.42 -23.81
C ASP A 347 23.69 5.15 -23.03
N TYR A 348 23.57 4.59 -21.83
CA TYR A 348 24.71 4.21 -20.98
C TYR A 348 25.45 2.95 -21.47
N TRP A 349 25.02 2.35 -22.58
CA TRP A 349 25.79 1.31 -23.25
C TRP A 349 26.92 1.95 -24.03
N GLY A 350 28.16 1.77 -23.57
CA GLY A 350 29.39 2.12 -24.26
C GLY A 350 29.64 1.36 -25.57
N GLY A 351 28.61 1.20 -26.41
CA GLY A 351 28.70 0.74 -27.78
C GLY A 351 28.44 1.90 -28.73
N THR A 352 29.50 2.51 -29.23
CA THR A 352 29.43 3.37 -30.42
C THR A 352 28.72 2.64 -31.55
N TYR A 353 27.51 3.08 -31.89
CA TYR A 353 26.95 2.83 -33.21
C TYR A 353 27.24 4.04 -34.09
N TRP A 354 28.19 3.86 -35.02
CA TRP A 354 28.43 4.82 -36.10
C TRP A 354 27.25 4.80 -37.07
N THR A 355 26.98 6.00 -37.62
CA THR A 355 26.02 6.34 -38.68
C THR A 355 26.05 5.42 -39.89
#